data_AF-A0A952TT34-F1
#
_entry.id   AF-A0A952TT34-F1
#
_cell.length_a   1.000
_cell.length_b   1.000
_cell.length_c   1.000
_cell.angle_alpha   90.00
_cell.angle_beta   90.00
_cell.angle_gamma   90.00
#
_symmetry.space_group_name_H-M   'P 1'
#
loop_
_entity.id
_entity.type
_entity.pdbx_description
1 polymer ?
#
loop_
_entity_poly.entity_id
_entity_poly.type
_entity_poly.pdbx_seq_one_letter_code
_entity_poly.pdbx_strand_id
1 'polypeptide(L)'
;MFADTTILFSATYTPDRFNEESEIAFTELTRANVPVFVSVNVRAEFLENHRRVGIADCLVDFLDDAQAYLDGPLLLKLQSHKKSHKQKSDEGKNTRLDVNQIKVFRSLLSGYSLGKRNGWQLLCQEYLKPQISSEWSNVERELSLSFISTRSEDRSPLLAELPQWERVVELIGDYGMGSADAMILNIFLCSKIPALLTADMELAEAAVTEAKGQKQIFVPDSLITP
;
A
#
# COMPACT_ATOMS: atom_id res chain seq x y z
N MET A 1 6.64 8.68 24.05
CA MET A 1 5.18 8.84 23.83
C MET A 1 4.70 7.74 22.89
N PHE A 2 3.46 7.27 23.01
CA PHE A 2 2.88 6.36 22.00
C PHE A 2 2.00 7.15 21.03
N ALA A 3 2.18 6.93 19.73
CA ALA A 3 1.34 7.52 18.69
C ALA A 3 0.46 6.44 18.03
N ASP A 4 -0.76 6.82 17.68
CA ASP A 4 -1.67 5.99 16.89
C ASP A 4 -1.54 6.31 15.39
N THR A 5 -2.24 5.54 14.55
CA THR A 5 -2.23 5.72 13.10
C THR A 5 -2.80 7.08 12.69
N THR A 6 -3.82 7.56 13.40
CA THR A 6 -4.54 8.79 13.06
C THR A 6 -3.64 10.01 13.12
N ILE A 7 -2.88 10.17 14.22
CA ILE A 7 -1.99 11.32 14.40
C ILE A 7 -0.75 11.25 13.49
N LEU A 8 -0.26 10.05 13.18
CA LEU A 8 0.85 9.85 12.25
C LEU A 8 0.44 10.18 10.82
N PHE A 9 -0.75 9.72 10.42
CA PHE A 9 -1.26 9.97 9.08
C PHE A 9 -1.56 11.46 8.89
N SER A 10 -2.20 12.12 9.86
CA SER A 10 -2.45 13.56 9.78
C SER A 10 -1.15 14.37 9.70
N ALA A 11 -0.09 13.99 10.42
CA ALA A 11 1.21 14.65 10.35
C ALA A 11 1.91 14.54 8.98
N THR A 12 1.45 13.64 8.10
CA THR A 12 2.09 13.37 6.80
C THR A 12 1.14 13.58 5.61
N TYR A 13 -0.10 13.97 5.87
CA TYR A 13 -1.12 14.15 4.85
C TYR A 13 -1.80 15.51 5.01
N THR A 14 -1.33 16.50 4.24
CA THR A 14 -1.77 17.90 4.30
C THR A 14 -3.28 18.11 4.25
N PRO A 15 -4.06 17.38 3.43
CA PRO A 15 -5.52 17.52 3.43
C PRO A 15 -6.24 16.96 4.66
N ASP A 16 -5.54 16.38 5.63
CA ASP A 16 -6.15 15.96 6.89
C ASP A 16 -6.50 17.18 7.75
N ARG A 17 -7.68 17.14 8.37
CA ARG A 17 -8.18 18.24 9.21
C ARG A 17 -7.33 18.53 10.45
N PHE A 18 -6.49 17.58 10.84
CA PHE A 18 -5.59 17.71 12.00
C PHE A 18 -4.12 17.87 11.58
N ASN A 19 -3.84 18.10 10.28
CA ASN A 19 -2.47 18.12 9.79
C ASN A 19 -1.61 19.18 10.48
N GLU A 20 -2.08 20.43 10.56
CA GLU A 20 -1.34 21.52 11.18
C GLU A 20 -1.02 21.22 12.66
N GLU A 21 -2.02 20.78 13.44
CA GLU A 21 -1.79 20.45 14.85
C GLU A 21 -0.85 19.26 15.03
N SER A 22 -0.91 18.28 14.12
CA SER A 22 -0.07 17.09 14.17
C SER A 22 1.37 17.42 13.80
N GLU A 23 1.60 18.21 12.75
CA GLU A 23 2.94 18.67 12.37
C GLU A 23 3.61 19.48 13.48
N ILE A 24 2.85 20.39 14.12
CA ILE A 24 3.34 21.14 15.28
C ILE A 24 3.69 20.19 16.42
N ALA A 25 2.83 19.23 16.74
CA ALA A 25 3.08 18.27 17.81
C ALA A 25 4.37 17.45 17.56
N PHE A 26 4.55 16.91 16.35
CA PHE A 26 5.77 16.15 16.01
C PHE A 26 7.02 17.03 15.97
N THR A 27 6.91 18.28 15.53
CA THR A 27 8.00 19.26 15.56
C THR A 27 8.45 19.54 17.00
N GLU A 28 7.52 19.78 17.92
CA GLU A 28 7.85 20.05 19.32
C GLU A 28 8.40 18.82 20.04
N LEU A 29 7.86 17.62 19.76
CA LEU A 29 8.39 16.36 20.29
C LEU A 29 9.85 16.13 19.84
N THR A 30 10.14 16.42 18.56
CA THR A 30 11.48 16.33 18.00
C THR A 30 12.42 17.35 18.66
N ARG A 31 12.00 18.61 18.80
CA ARG A 31 12.78 19.66 19.49
C ARG A 31 13.09 19.29 20.94
N ALA A 32 12.16 18.65 21.62
CA ALA A 32 12.30 18.21 23.00
C ALA A 32 13.05 16.86 23.16
N ASN A 33 13.51 16.23 22.06
CA ASN A 33 14.08 14.89 22.05
C ASN A 33 13.19 13.83 22.73
N VAL A 34 11.87 13.95 22.60
CA VAL A 34 10.92 12.99 23.14
C VAL A 34 10.73 11.87 22.12
N PRO A 35 11.13 10.62 22.43
CA PRO A 35 10.95 9.52 21.49
C PRO A 35 9.47 9.20 21.30
N VAL A 36 9.08 8.99 20.05
CA VAL A 36 7.73 8.54 19.67
C VAL A 36 7.78 7.07 19.30
N PHE A 37 6.93 6.29 19.96
CA PHE A 37 6.81 4.86 19.79
C PHE A 37 5.50 4.51 19.09
N VAL A 38 5.55 3.51 18.21
CA VAL A 38 4.39 3.03 17.48
C VAL A 38 4.41 1.51 17.44
N SER A 39 3.23 0.89 17.35
CA SER A 39 3.14 -0.57 17.21
C SER A 39 3.32 -1.00 15.75
N VAL A 40 3.59 -2.30 15.56
CA VAL A 40 3.61 -2.91 14.22
C VAL A 40 2.26 -2.80 13.49
N ASN A 41 1.15 -2.78 14.22
CA ASN A 41 -0.18 -2.61 13.64
C ASN A 41 -0.39 -1.18 13.14
N VAL A 42 0.05 -0.19 13.93
CA VAL A 42 0.03 1.23 13.53
C VAL A 42 0.84 1.45 12.25
N ARG A 43 2.00 0.80 12.12
CA ARG A 43 2.80 0.82 10.88
C ARG A 43 2.05 0.25 9.69
N ALA A 44 1.37 -0.89 9.85
CA ALA A 44 0.58 -1.51 8.79
C ALA A 44 -0.57 -0.59 8.33
N GLU A 45 -1.32 -0.03 9.28
CA GLU A 45 -2.45 0.87 8.97
C GLU A 45 -1.98 2.18 8.34
N PHE A 46 -0.82 2.70 8.77
CA PHE A 46 -0.20 3.87 8.19
C PHE A 46 0.11 3.66 6.70
N LEU A 47 0.78 2.55 6.38
CA LEU A 47 1.08 2.16 5.00
C LEU A 47 -0.20 1.96 4.17
N GLU A 48 -1.24 1.38 4.76
CA GLU A 48 -2.52 1.20 4.09
C GLU A 48 -3.19 2.55 3.75
N ASN A 49 -3.12 3.54 4.63
CA ASN A 49 -3.67 4.86 4.35
C ASN A 49 -2.92 5.56 3.20
N HIS A 50 -1.60 5.53 3.23
CA HIS A 50 -0.77 6.09 2.17
C HIS A 50 -0.92 5.36 0.84
N ARG A 51 -1.06 4.02 0.85
CA ARG A 51 -1.40 3.25 -0.35
C ARG A 51 -2.70 3.74 -0.98
N ARG A 52 -3.73 3.97 -0.17
CA ARG A 52 -5.07 4.38 -0.65
C ARG A 52 -5.10 5.82 -1.18
N VAL A 53 -4.28 6.71 -0.63
CA VAL A 53 -4.07 8.06 -1.18
C VAL A 53 -3.23 7.98 -2.45
N GLY A 54 -2.10 7.28 -2.41
CA GLY A 54 -1.20 7.15 -3.55
C GLY A 54 -1.88 6.54 -4.77
N ILE A 55 -2.70 5.49 -4.60
CA ILE A 55 -3.49 4.96 -5.72
C ILE A 55 -4.45 6.03 -6.28
N ALA A 56 -5.05 6.86 -5.43
CA ALA A 56 -5.95 7.92 -5.88
C ALA A 56 -5.20 8.94 -6.77
N ASP A 57 -3.98 9.31 -6.39
CA ASP A 57 -3.14 10.26 -7.13
C ASP A 57 -2.61 9.61 -8.41
N CYS A 58 -2.06 8.40 -8.33
CA CYS A 58 -1.54 7.63 -9.46
C CYS A 58 -2.58 7.40 -10.57
N LEU A 59 -3.86 7.24 -10.22
CA LEU A 59 -4.94 7.12 -11.21
C LEU A 59 -5.14 8.40 -12.03
N VAL A 60 -4.86 9.56 -11.46
CA VAL A 60 -4.90 10.85 -12.17
C VAL A 60 -3.72 10.93 -13.13
N ASP A 61 -2.51 10.66 -12.64
CA ASP A 61 -1.28 10.71 -13.45
C ASP A 61 -1.32 9.69 -14.60
N PHE A 62 -1.78 8.47 -14.31
CA PHE A 62 -1.98 7.44 -15.30
C PHE A 62 -2.97 7.86 -16.40
N LEU A 63 -4.07 8.52 -16.04
CA LEU A 63 -5.01 9.03 -17.04
C LEU A 63 -4.31 10.08 -17.92
N ASP A 64 -3.53 10.97 -17.32
CA ASP A 64 -2.89 12.07 -18.06
C ASP A 64 -1.88 11.57 -19.09
N ASP A 65 -1.17 10.49 -18.78
CA ASP A 65 -0.23 9.86 -19.70
C ASP A 65 -0.91 8.94 -20.72
N ALA A 66 -1.96 8.21 -20.32
CA ALA A 66 -2.54 7.13 -21.11
C ALA A 66 -3.86 7.51 -21.82
N GLN A 67 -4.44 8.70 -21.59
CA GLN A 67 -5.79 9.06 -22.06
C GLN A 67 -6.03 8.76 -23.55
N ALA A 68 -5.03 8.99 -24.40
CA ALA A 68 -5.13 8.77 -25.85
C ALA A 68 -5.37 7.31 -26.25
N TYR A 69 -5.05 6.35 -25.37
CA TYR A 69 -5.12 4.91 -25.60
C TYR A 69 -6.19 4.22 -24.77
N LEU A 70 -6.95 4.98 -23.97
CA LEU A 70 -8.01 4.47 -23.11
C LEU A 70 -9.37 4.72 -23.74
N ASP A 71 -10.30 3.81 -23.51
CA ASP A 71 -11.67 3.91 -24.00
C ASP A 71 -12.68 3.31 -23.00
N GLY A 72 -13.95 3.32 -23.39
CA GLY A 72 -14.99 2.56 -22.72
C GLY A 72 -15.19 2.90 -21.23
N PRO A 73 -15.62 1.91 -20.42
CA PRO A 73 -15.91 2.10 -19.00
C PRO A 73 -14.71 2.57 -18.17
N LEU A 74 -13.48 2.16 -18.54
CA LEU A 74 -12.27 2.57 -17.83
C LEU A 74 -12.01 4.08 -17.99
N LEU A 75 -12.03 4.58 -19.23
CA LEU A 75 -11.81 6.01 -19.49
C LEU A 75 -12.84 6.88 -18.74
N LEU A 76 -14.12 6.53 -18.82
CA LEU A 76 -15.18 7.27 -18.14
C LEU A 76 -15.00 7.27 -16.62
N LYS A 77 -14.59 6.13 -16.05
CA LYS A 77 -14.35 6.01 -14.61
C LYS A 77 -13.15 6.84 -14.15
N LEU A 78 -12.05 6.82 -14.91
CA LEU A 78 -10.86 7.61 -14.64
C LEU A 78 -11.13 9.11 -14.77
N GLN A 79 -11.86 9.55 -15.80
CA GLN A 79 -12.24 10.96 -15.97
C GLN A 79 -13.14 11.44 -14.82
N SER A 80 -14.10 10.61 -14.41
CA SER A 80 -14.95 10.90 -13.25
C SER A 80 -14.14 11.00 -11.96
N HIS A 81 -13.17 10.11 -11.77
CA HIS A 81 -12.25 10.14 -10.63
C HIS A 81 -11.38 11.38 -10.64
N LYS A 82 -10.71 11.71 -11.76
CA LYS A 82 -9.90 12.92 -11.90
C LYS A 82 -10.68 14.18 -11.55
N LYS A 83 -11.93 14.30 -12.04
CA LYS A 83 -12.80 15.43 -11.71
C LYS A 83 -13.09 15.50 -10.20
N SER A 84 -13.47 14.38 -9.59
CA SER A 84 -13.76 14.33 -8.14
C SER A 84 -12.51 14.57 -7.29
N HIS A 85 -11.37 14.04 -7.71
CA HIS A 85 -10.09 14.18 -7.04
C HIS A 85 -9.66 15.64 -7.04
N LYS A 86 -9.67 16.29 -8.22
CA LYS A 86 -9.38 17.71 -8.34
C LYS A 86 -10.27 18.57 -7.45
N GLN A 87 -11.58 18.32 -7.47
CA GLN A 87 -12.51 19.06 -6.61
C GLN A 87 -12.16 18.89 -5.12
N LYS A 88 -11.87 17.68 -4.66
CA LYS A 88 -11.48 17.43 -3.26
C LYS A 88 -10.16 18.13 -2.93
N SER A 89 -9.17 18.05 -3.81
CA SER A 89 -7.87 18.70 -3.64
C SER A 89 -8.02 20.22 -3.54
N ASP A 90 -8.79 20.84 -4.44
CA ASP A 90 -9.05 22.28 -4.45
C ASP A 90 -9.78 22.73 -3.16
N GLU A 91 -10.61 21.86 -2.58
CA GLU A 91 -11.32 22.08 -1.33
C GLU A 91 -10.49 21.69 -0.07
N GLY A 92 -9.24 21.24 -0.23
CA GLY A 92 -8.40 20.77 0.89
C GLY A 92 -8.96 19.53 1.59
N LYS A 93 -9.71 18.69 0.88
CA LYS A 93 -10.37 17.48 1.41
C LYS A 93 -9.59 16.21 1.07
N ASN A 94 -9.80 15.21 1.90
CA ASN A 94 -9.20 13.89 1.76
C ASN A 94 -9.59 13.18 0.43
N THR A 95 -8.57 12.79 -0.35
CA THR A 95 -8.65 12.11 -1.65
C THR A 95 -8.62 10.58 -1.55
N ARG A 96 -8.35 10.02 -0.36
CA ARG A 96 -8.24 8.59 -0.07
C ARG A 96 -9.42 7.79 -0.62
N LEU A 97 -9.12 6.80 -1.45
CA LEU A 97 -10.11 5.85 -1.95
C LEU A 97 -10.51 4.84 -0.88
N ASP A 98 -11.73 4.32 -0.93
CA ASP A 98 -12.10 3.12 -0.18
C ASP A 98 -11.64 1.82 -0.88
N VAL A 99 -11.63 0.72 -0.13
CA VAL A 99 -11.15 -0.58 -0.63
C VAL A 99 -11.99 -1.07 -1.82
N ASN A 100 -13.30 -0.81 -1.83
CA ASN A 100 -14.17 -1.22 -2.93
C ASN A 100 -13.91 -0.41 -4.19
N GLN A 101 -13.63 0.90 -4.06
CA GLN A 101 -13.21 1.76 -5.16
C GLN A 101 -11.91 1.27 -5.77
N ILE A 102 -10.92 0.90 -4.94
CA ILE A 102 -9.67 0.33 -5.42
C ILE A 102 -9.91 -0.97 -6.19
N LYS A 103 -10.76 -1.88 -5.66
CA LYS A 103 -11.13 -3.13 -6.35
C LYS A 103 -11.77 -2.89 -7.71
N VAL A 104 -12.63 -1.87 -7.84
CA VAL A 104 -13.23 -1.49 -9.12
C VAL A 104 -12.16 -1.03 -10.11
N PHE A 105 -11.24 -0.14 -9.70
CA PHE A 105 -10.16 0.30 -10.58
C PHE A 105 -9.23 -0.83 -10.97
N ARG A 106 -8.84 -1.67 -10.01
CA ARG A 106 -8.01 -2.86 -10.26
C ARG A 106 -8.65 -3.78 -11.29
N SER A 107 -9.94 -4.09 -11.12
CA SER A 107 -10.68 -4.94 -12.06
C SER A 107 -10.70 -4.36 -13.47
N LEU A 108 -11.04 -3.06 -13.59
CA LEU A 108 -11.05 -2.38 -14.89
C LEU A 108 -9.65 -2.35 -15.53
N LEU A 109 -8.63 -1.93 -14.79
CA LEU A 109 -7.26 -1.81 -15.29
C LEU A 109 -6.63 -3.16 -15.62
N SER A 110 -6.95 -4.21 -14.88
CA SER A 110 -6.45 -5.57 -15.16
C SER A 110 -7.01 -6.13 -16.46
N GLY A 111 -8.19 -5.67 -16.89
CA GLY A 111 -8.79 -6.01 -18.19
C GLY A 111 -8.15 -5.29 -19.39
N TYR A 112 -7.30 -4.29 -19.15
CA TYR A 112 -6.57 -3.57 -20.20
C TYR A 112 -5.11 -4.03 -20.25
N SER A 113 -4.62 -4.36 -21.44
CA SER A 113 -3.22 -4.71 -21.65
C SER A 113 -2.48 -3.56 -22.33
N LEU A 114 -1.45 -3.04 -21.67
CA LEU A 114 -0.55 -2.03 -22.23
C LEU A 114 0.83 -2.67 -22.40
N GLY A 115 1.07 -3.23 -23.59
CA GLY A 115 2.27 -4.02 -23.88
C GLY A 115 2.23 -5.41 -23.22
N LYS A 116 3.25 -5.72 -22.40
CA LYS A 116 3.40 -7.03 -21.73
C LYS A 116 2.77 -7.11 -20.33
N ARG A 117 2.30 -5.98 -19.79
CA ARG A 117 1.70 -5.88 -18.47
C ARG A 117 0.23 -5.48 -18.60
N ASN A 118 -0.58 -5.91 -17.65
CA ASN A 118 -1.92 -5.33 -17.53
C ASN A 118 -1.83 -3.90 -16.96
N GLY A 119 -2.88 -3.11 -17.14
CA GLY A 119 -2.91 -1.71 -16.74
C GLY A 119 -2.72 -1.51 -15.23
N TRP A 120 -3.16 -2.46 -14.40
CA TRP A 120 -2.99 -2.39 -12.95
C TRP A 120 -1.53 -2.56 -12.55
N GLN A 121 -0.85 -3.55 -13.13
CA GLN A 121 0.58 -3.77 -12.93
C GLN A 121 1.40 -2.58 -13.39
N LEU A 122 1.03 -1.97 -14.53
CA LEU A 122 1.69 -0.76 -15.02
C LEU A 122 1.51 0.40 -14.05
N LEU A 123 0.28 0.66 -13.59
CA LEU A 123 -0.02 1.69 -12.60
C LEU A 123 0.78 1.49 -11.30
N CYS A 124 0.84 0.25 -10.81
CA CYS A 124 1.56 -0.08 -9.58
C CYS A 124 3.07 0.18 -9.73
N GLN A 125 3.68 -0.38 -10.77
CA GLN A 125 5.14 -0.40 -10.90
C GLN A 125 5.73 0.96 -11.33
N GLU A 126 5.02 1.70 -12.18
CA GLU A 126 5.53 2.97 -12.72
C GLU A 126 5.13 4.19 -11.89
N TYR A 127 4.01 4.13 -11.15
CA TYR A 127 3.47 5.28 -10.40
C TYR A 127 3.45 5.03 -8.89
N LEU A 128 2.78 3.96 -8.43
CA LEU A 128 2.58 3.72 -7.00
C LEU A 128 3.89 3.39 -6.26
N LYS A 129 4.72 2.52 -6.84
CA LYS A 129 5.97 2.08 -6.22
C LYS A 129 6.92 3.24 -5.89
N PRO A 130 7.25 4.16 -6.82
CA PRO A 130 8.03 5.34 -6.49
C PRO A 130 7.44 6.17 -5.34
N GLN A 131 6.13 6.37 -5.33
CA GLN A 131 5.44 7.16 -4.31
C GLN A 131 5.52 6.50 -2.93
N ILE A 132 5.11 5.23 -2.81
CA ILE A 132 5.04 4.54 -1.51
C ILE A 132 6.42 4.33 -0.89
N SER A 133 7.46 4.10 -1.71
CA SER A 133 8.84 3.99 -1.23
C SER A 133 9.38 5.34 -0.72
N SER A 134 9.00 6.45 -1.36
CA SER A 134 9.35 7.79 -0.91
C SER A 134 8.68 8.12 0.42
N GLU A 135 7.36 7.90 0.53
CA GLU A 135 6.61 8.13 1.78
C GLU A 135 7.17 7.33 2.95
N TRP A 136 7.49 6.06 2.69
CA TRP A 136 8.13 5.20 3.68
C TRP A 136 9.45 5.78 4.20
N SER A 137 10.32 6.22 3.29
CA SER A 137 11.64 6.76 3.63
C SER A 137 11.53 8.09 4.39
N ASN A 138 10.56 8.93 4.03
CA ASN A 138 10.30 10.20 4.71
C ASN A 138 9.84 9.96 6.15
N VAL A 139 8.91 9.02 6.36
CA VAL A 139 8.37 8.70 7.69
C VAL A 139 9.42 8.14 8.64
N GLU A 140 10.29 7.24 8.17
CA GLU A 140 11.39 6.74 9.00
C GLU A 140 12.38 7.84 9.40
N ARG A 141 12.68 8.76 8.47
CA ARG A 141 13.67 9.82 8.68
C ARG A 141 13.11 10.99 9.51
N GLU A 142 11.90 11.44 9.21
CA GLU A 142 11.35 12.71 9.69
C GLU A 142 10.65 12.55 11.03
N LEU A 143 10.03 11.40 11.28
CA LEU A 143 9.27 11.18 12.52
C LEU A 143 10.08 10.45 13.61
N SER A 144 11.34 10.08 13.35
CA SER A 144 12.24 9.39 14.30
C SER A 144 11.56 8.25 15.07
N LEU A 145 10.71 7.49 14.37
CA LEU A 145 9.80 6.53 15.00
C LEU A 145 10.56 5.32 15.55
N SER A 146 10.27 4.99 16.81
CA SER A 146 10.73 3.75 17.43
C SER A 146 9.61 2.70 17.38
N PHE A 147 9.78 1.69 16.53
CA PHE A 147 8.79 0.62 16.39
C PHE A 147 8.93 -0.38 17.53
N ILE A 148 7.89 -0.49 18.35
CA ILE A 148 7.83 -1.51 19.41
C ILE A 148 7.20 -2.77 18.83
N SER A 149 8.00 -3.83 18.79
CA SER A 149 7.55 -5.20 18.55
C SER A 149 7.53 -5.95 19.87
N THR A 150 6.44 -6.67 20.15
CA THR A 150 6.35 -7.58 21.30
C THR A 150 7.15 -8.88 21.12
N ARG A 151 7.86 -9.03 19.98
CA ARG A 151 8.51 -10.29 19.57
C ARG A 151 10.04 -10.22 19.55
N SER A 152 10.67 -9.33 20.31
CA SER A 152 12.09 -8.99 20.14
C SER A 152 13.08 -10.10 20.45
N GLU A 153 12.68 -11.30 20.91
CA GLU A 153 13.64 -12.38 21.23
C GLU A 153 13.28 -13.78 20.68
N ASP A 154 12.05 -14.04 20.25
CA ASP A 154 11.65 -15.36 19.74
C ASP A 154 11.66 -15.42 18.21
N ARG A 155 12.84 -15.70 17.62
CA ARG A 155 12.90 -16.17 16.23
C ARG A 155 12.21 -17.53 16.15
N SER A 156 10.98 -17.54 15.65
CA SER A 156 10.26 -18.79 15.37
C SER A 156 11.15 -19.72 14.52
N PRO A 157 11.30 -21.01 14.88
CA PRO A 157 12.12 -21.95 14.13
C PRO A 157 11.58 -22.20 12.71
N LEU A 158 10.32 -21.79 12.45
CA LEU A 158 9.68 -21.85 11.15
C LEU A 158 10.12 -20.74 10.18
N LEU A 159 10.81 -19.70 10.66
CA LEU A 159 11.39 -18.68 9.80
C LEU A 159 12.79 -19.12 9.33
N ALA A 160 13.04 -19.00 8.03
CA ALA A 160 14.37 -19.12 7.46
C ALA A 160 15.14 -17.80 7.62
N GLU A 161 14.44 -16.68 7.52
CA GLU A 161 14.95 -15.32 7.71
C GLU A 161 13.87 -14.42 8.35
N LEU A 162 14.27 -13.22 8.80
CA LEU A 162 13.33 -12.28 9.41
C LEU A 162 12.61 -11.47 8.32
N PRO A 163 11.26 -11.39 8.36
CA PRO A 163 10.49 -10.52 7.47
C PRO A 163 10.92 -9.05 7.66
N GLN A 164 11.21 -8.39 6.53
CA GLN A 164 11.62 -6.98 6.50
C GLN A 164 10.49 -6.09 5.99
N TRP A 165 10.33 -4.90 6.53
CA TRP A 165 9.22 -4.02 6.14
C TRP A 165 9.48 -3.31 4.82
N GLU A 166 10.73 -3.10 4.47
CA GLU A 166 11.17 -2.64 3.15
C GLU A 166 10.57 -3.56 2.09
N ARG A 167 10.60 -4.88 2.35
CA ARG A 167 9.98 -5.87 1.49
C ARG A 167 8.46 -5.77 1.45
N VAL A 168 7.81 -5.40 2.55
CA VAL A 168 6.35 -5.15 2.58
C VAL A 168 6.01 -3.94 1.70
N VAL A 169 6.78 -2.85 1.79
CA VAL A 169 6.60 -1.64 0.97
C VAL A 169 6.81 -1.95 -0.52
N GLU A 170 7.82 -2.76 -0.85
CA GLU A 170 8.01 -3.25 -2.23
C GLU A 170 6.80 -4.03 -2.73
N LEU A 171 6.27 -4.97 -1.95
CA LEU A 171 5.09 -5.76 -2.34
C LEU A 171 3.83 -4.88 -2.50
N ILE A 172 3.65 -3.88 -1.64
CA ILE A 172 2.57 -2.88 -1.80
C ILE A 172 2.76 -2.12 -3.11
N GLY A 173 3.98 -1.64 -3.40
CA GLY A 173 4.29 -0.88 -4.60
C GLY A 173 4.15 -1.70 -5.89
N ASP A 174 4.62 -2.96 -5.88
CA ASP A 174 4.65 -3.81 -7.08
C ASP A 174 3.27 -4.35 -7.48
N TYR A 175 2.39 -4.58 -6.50
CA TYR A 175 1.09 -5.24 -6.72
C TYR A 175 -0.13 -4.39 -6.33
N GLY A 176 0.09 -3.25 -5.68
CA GLY A 176 -0.98 -2.42 -5.13
C GLY A 176 -1.79 -3.09 -4.02
N MET A 177 -1.26 -4.17 -3.42
CA MET A 177 -1.95 -4.97 -2.40
C MET A 177 -1.99 -4.26 -1.04
N GLY A 178 -2.94 -4.66 -0.18
CA GLY A 178 -3.02 -4.13 1.18
C GLY A 178 -1.79 -4.46 2.02
N SER A 179 -1.48 -3.62 3.00
CA SER A 179 -0.29 -3.81 3.85
C SER A 179 -0.32 -5.12 4.66
N ALA A 180 -1.51 -5.56 5.06
CA ALA A 180 -1.70 -6.84 5.74
C ALA A 180 -1.35 -8.03 4.81
N ASP A 181 -1.83 -8.02 3.57
CA ASP A 181 -1.55 -9.07 2.59
C ASP A 181 -0.06 -9.09 2.20
N ALA A 182 0.54 -7.91 2.05
CA ALA A 182 1.98 -7.77 1.83
C ALA A 182 2.80 -8.34 2.98
N MET A 183 2.37 -8.13 4.23
CA MET A 183 3.02 -8.73 5.40
C MET A 183 2.83 -10.24 5.46
N ILE A 184 1.63 -10.76 5.17
CA ILE A 184 1.38 -12.21 5.08
C ILE A 184 2.29 -12.84 4.04
N LEU A 185 2.37 -12.25 2.85
CA LEU A 185 3.23 -12.74 1.77
C LEU A 185 4.71 -12.68 2.17
N ASN A 186 5.16 -11.58 2.77
CA ASN A 186 6.54 -11.44 3.22
C ASN A 186 6.91 -12.51 4.27
N ILE A 187 6.05 -12.72 5.28
CA ILE A 187 6.24 -13.79 6.28
C ILE A 187 6.29 -15.16 5.60
N PHE A 188 5.37 -15.42 4.67
CA PHE A 188 5.32 -16.68 3.94
C PHE A 188 6.61 -16.94 3.15
N LEU A 189 7.10 -15.94 2.42
CA LEU A 189 8.34 -16.03 1.63
C LEU A 189 9.56 -16.28 2.53
N CYS A 190 9.67 -15.59 3.66
CA CYS A 190 10.76 -15.77 4.63
C CYS A 190 10.66 -17.06 5.46
N SER A 191 9.54 -17.80 5.38
CA SER A 191 9.33 -19.02 6.16
C SER A 191 9.86 -20.28 5.48
N LYS A 192 10.07 -21.33 6.27
CA LYS A 192 10.29 -22.71 5.81
C LYS A 192 8.98 -23.42 5.41
N ILE A 193 7.85 -22.74 5.52
CA ILE A 193 6.54 -23.30 5.19
C ILE A 193 6.47 -23.42 3.66
N PRO A 194 6.17 -24.62 3.12
CA PRO A 194 6.24 -24.86 1.68
C PRO A 194 4.98 -24.41 0.93
N ALA A 195 3.88 -24.14 1.63
CA ALA A 195 2.57 -23.91 1.02
C ALA A 195 1.81 -22.73 1.66
N LEU A 196 1.12 -21.96 0.82
CA LEU A 196 0.14 -20.94 1.21
C LEU A 196 -1.25 -21.36 0.76
N LEU A 197 -2.23 -21.28 1.66
CA LEU A 197 -3.64 -21.44 1.35
C LEU A 197 -4.32 -20.08 1.48
N THR A 198 -4.99 -19.62 0.43
CA THR A 198 -5.69 -18.33 0.45
C THR A 198 -6.98 -18.38 -0.39
N ALA A 199 -8.00 -17.64 0.04
CA ALA A 199 -9.19 -17.35 -0.76
C ALA A 199 -9.09 -15.99 -1.47
N ASP A 200 -8.00 -15.26 -1.24
CA ASP A 200 -7.70 -14.01 -1.92
C ASP A 200 -6.88 -14.30 -3.18
N MET A 201 -7.52 -14.14 -4.35
CA MET A 201 -6.89 -14.36 -5.65
C MET A 201 -5.76 -13.36 -5.92
N GLU A 202 -5.86 -12.14 -5.40
CA GLU A 202 -4.86 -11.10 -5.58
C GLU A 202 -3.56 -11.45 -4.83
N LEU A 203 -3.70 -11.95 -3.61
CA LEU A 203 -2.58 -12.48 -2.83
C LEU A 203 -2.00 -13.73 -3.50
N ALA A 204 -2.84 -14.63 -4.03
CA ALA A 204 -2.38 -15.83 -4.72
C ALA A 204 -1.53 -15.51 -5.96
N GLU A 205 -1.99 -14.59 -6.82
CA GLU A 205 -1.27 -14.15 -8.02
C GLU A 205 0.11 -13.58 -7.70
N ALA A 206 0.18 -12.71 -6.68
CA ALA A 206 1.44 -12.17 -6.20
C ALA A 206 2.34 -13.27 -5.60
N ALA A 207 1.77 -14.17 -4.80
CA ALA A 207 2.50 -15.27 -4.19
C ALA A 207 3.11 -16.23 -5.24
N VAL A 208 2.38 -16.56 -6.30
CA VAL A 208 2.90 -17.38 -7.42
C VAL A 208 4.10 -16.70 -8.08
N THR A 209 3.99 -15.39 -8.33
CA THR A 209 5.05 -14.60 -8.96
C THR A 209 6.30 -14.54 -8.06
N GLU A 210 6.11 -14.23 -6.78
CA GLU A 210 7.22 -14.02 -5.84
C GLU A 210 7.89 -15.31 -5.38
N ALA A 211 7.13 -16.40 -5.25
CA ALA A 211 7.68 -17.69 -4.87
C ALA A 211 8.59 -18.30 -5.94
N LYS A 212 8.50 -17.86 -7.21
CA LYS A 212 9.34 -18.33 -8.33
C LYS A 212 9.43 -19.87 -8.43
N GLY A 213 8.30 -20.55 -8.15
CA GLY A 213 8.20 -22.01 -8.17
C GLY A 213 8.80 -22.75 -6.96
N GLN A 214 9.32 -22.04 -5.96
CA GLN A 214 9.92 -22.64 -4.76
C GLN A 214 8.90 -23.00 -3.68
N LYS A 215 7.67 -22.46 -3.77
CA LYS A 215 6.58 -22.69 -2.82
C LYS A 215 5.28 -22.98 -3.58
N GLN A 216 4.36 -23.68 -2.93
CA GLN A 216 3.05 -24.05 -3.46
C GLN A 216 1.98 -23.05 -3.01
N ILE A 217 1.07 -22.70 -3.91
CA ILE A 217 -0.04 -21.79 -3.64
C ILE A 217 -1.33 -22.53 -3.96
N PHE A 218 -2.22 -22.60 -2.99
CA PHE A 218 -3.52 -23.26 -3.10
C PHE A 218 -4.64 -22.23 -2.93
N VAL A 219 -5.62 -22.29 -3.84
CA VAL A 219 -6.86 -21.52 -3.79
C VAL A 219 -8.06 -22.46 -3.94
N PRO A 220 -9.23 -22.14 -3.39
CA PRO A 220 -10.45 -22.93 -3.63
C PRO A 220 -10.83 -23.00 -5.11
N ASP A 221 -11.19 -24.18 -5.61
CA ASP A 221 -11.61 -24.41 -7.00
C ASP A 221 -12.77 -23.50 -7.45
N SER A 222 -13.63 -23.12 -6.51
CA SER A 222 -14.76 -22.20 -6.74
C SER A 222 -14.33 -20.78 -7.15
N LEU A 223 -13.05 -20.43 -7.00
CA LEU A 223 -12.50 -19.14 -7.43
C LEU A 223 -11.87 -19.19 -8.83
N ILE A 224 -11.58 -20.38 -9.34
CA ILE A 224 -10.98 -20.61 -10.67
C ILE A 224 -12.07 -20.89 -11.72
N THR A 225 -13.21 -21.41 -11.28
CA THR A 225 -14.30 -21.83 -12.17
C THR A 225 -15.42 -20.77 -12.16
N PRO A 226 -15.84 -20.23 -13.32
CA PRO A 226 -16.90 -19.22 -13.41
C PRO A 226 -18.30 -19.76 -13.07
#